data_AF-A0A2N3DXD5-F1
#
_entry.id   AF-A0A2N3DXD5-F1
#
_cell.length_a   1.000
_cell.length_b   1.000
_cell.length_c   1.000
_cell.angle_alpha   90.00
_cell.angle_beta   90.00
_cell.angle_gamma   90.00
#
_symmetry.space_group_name_H-M   'P 1'
#
loop_
_entity.id
_entity.type
_entity.pdbx_description
1 polymer ?
#
loop_
_entity_poly.entity_id
_entity_poly.type
_entity_poly.pdbx_seq_one_letter_code
_entity_poly.pdbx_strand_id
1 'polypeptide(L)' 'MSRAARLSGYALMALAAVLALAMRRGMVDHLGPFPVAAVALLTGMIGVMLVFTDLMVRGLYAQVAAAKHANDEEERG' A
#
# COMPACT_ATOMS: atom_id res chain seq x y z
N MET A 1 5.39 -10.20 5.30
CA MET A 1 5.00 -8.98 6.06
C MET A 1 3.87 -9.32 7.03
N SER A 2 3.90 -8.76 8.24
CA SER A 2 2.79 -8.93 9.18
C SER A 2 1.51 -8.27 8.62
N ARG A 3 0.32 -8.78 8.97
CA ARG A 3 -0.96 -8.16 8.55
C ARG A 3 -1.04 -6.68 8.97
N ALA A 4 -0.35 -6.31 10.06
CA ALA A 4 -0.30 -4.96 10.58
C ALA A 4 0.31 -3.96 9.60
N ALA A 5 1.38 -4.32 8.88
CA ALA A 5 2.04 -3.40 7.95
C ALA A 5 1.19 -3.10 6.69
N ARG A 6 0.36 -4.06 6.27
CA ARG A 6 -0.62 -3.81 5.20
C ARG A 6 -1.78 -2.95 5.70
N LEU A 7 -2.26 -3.20 6.92
CA LEU A 7 -3.33 -2.40 7.52
C LEU A 7 -2.90 -0.95 7.70
N SER A 8 -1.66 -0.70 8.15
CA SER A 8 -1.12 0.66 8.22
C SER A 8 -1.03 1.30 6.84
N GLY A 9 -0.65 0.55 5.81
CA GLY A 9 -0.67 1.03 4.42
C GLY A 9 -2.05 1.52 3.98
N TYR A 10 -3.10 0.74 4.22
CA TYR A 10 -4.48 1.16 3.93
C TYR A 10 -4.94 2.35 4.78
N ALA A 11 -4.56 2.40 6.06
CA ALA A 11 -4.88 3.52 6.93
C ALA A 11 -4.23 4.83 6.43
N LEU A 12 -2.98 4.78 5.98
CA LEU A 12 -2.29 5.92 5.37
C LEU A 12 -2.97 6.36 4.07
N MET A 13 -3.39 5.43 3.22
CA MET A 13 -4.15 5.76 2.00
C MET A 13 -5.50 6.43 2.34
N ALA A 14 -6.21 5.92 3.35
CA ALA A 14 -7.47 6.52 3.80
C ALA A 14 -7.23 7.93 4.36
N LEU A 15 -6.18 8.14 5.15
CA LEU A 15 -5.81 9.45 5.68
C LEU A 15 -5.49 10.43 4.55
N ALA A 16 -4.73 10.01 3.53
CA ALA A 16 -4.43 10.83 2.36
C ALA A 16 -5.70 11.24 1.60
N ALA A 17 -6.65 10.32 1.43
CA ALA A 17 -7.94 10.61 0.79
C ALA A 17 -8.79 11.60 1.62
N VAL A 18 -8.80 11.46 2.94
CA VAL A 18 -9.49 12.39 3.84
C VAL A 18 -8.86 13.79 3.78
N LEU A 19 -7.53 13.89 3.76
CA LEU A 19 -6.83 15.16 3.61
C LEU A 19 -7.17 15.83 2.27
N ALA A 20 -7.15 15.07 1.18
CA ALA A 20 -7.55 15.58 -0.14
C ALA A 20 -9.00 16.08 -0.15
N LEU A 21 -9.92 15.37 0.53
CA LEU A 21 -11.31 15.80 0.66
C LEU A 21 -11.46 17.06 1.52
N ALA A 22 -10.70 17.17 2.62
CA ALA A 22 -10.70 18.34 3.48
C ALA A 22 -10.19 19.57 2.74
N MET A 23 -9.14 19.43 1.93
CA MET A 23 -8.66 20.48 1.01
C MET A 23 -9.74 20.88 0.00
N ARG A 24 -10.40 19.90 -0.64
CA ARG A 24 -11.48 20.18 -1.59
C ARG A 24 -12.64 20.95 -0.96
N ARG A 25 -12.84 20.83 0.35
CA ARG A 25 -13.89 21.52 1.12
C ARG A 25 -13.45 22.85 1.73
N GLY A 26 -12.21 23.29 1.52
CA GLY A 26 -11.69 24.54 2.09
C GLY A 26 -11.44 24.48 3.60
N MET A 27 -11.44 23.28 4.22
CA MET A 27 -11.30 23.13 5.68
C MET A 27 -9.90 23.46 6.19
N VAL A 28 -8.92 23.64 5.30
CA VAL A 28 -7.51 23.80 5.60
C VAL A 28 -6.90 25.04 4.92
N ASP A 29 -7.74 25.97 4.48
CA ASP A 29 -7.29 27.18 3.76
C ASP A 29 -6.33 28.05 4.58
N HIS A 30 -6.44 28.02 5.91
CA HIS A 30 -5.55 28.71 6.83
C HIS A 30 -4.10 28.18 6.84
N LEU A 31 -3.87 26.95 6.39
CA LEU A 31 -2.54 26.34 6.25
C LEU A 31 -1.94 26.58 4.85
N GLY A 32 -2.76 27.04 3.90
CA GLY A 32 -2.44 27.10 2.48
C GLY A 32 -2.49 25.73 1.79
N PRO A 33 -2.72 25.68 0.46
CA PRO A 33 -2.93 24.42 -0.24
C PRO A 33 -1.65 23.58 -0.40
N PHE A 34 -0.48 24.23 -0.44
CA PHE A 34 0.79 23.56 -0.77
C PHE A 34 1.27 22.58 0.33
N PRO A 35 1.35 22.96 1.62
CA PRO A 35 1.82 22.05 2.67
C PRO A 35 0.90 20.84 2.85
N VAL A 36 -0.42 21.06 2.77
CA VAL A 36 -1.40 19.98 2.95
C VAL A 36 -1.34 18.99 1.78
N ALA A 37 -1.20 19.48 0.55
CA ALA A 37 -0.99 18.63 -0.62
C ALA A 37 0.28 17.77 -0.46
N ALA A 38 1.39 18.36 -0.02
CA ALA A 38 2.64 17.64 0.18
C ALA A 38 2.50 16.50 1.20
N VAL A 39 1.84 16.76 2.34
CA VAL A 39 1.58 15.74 3.37
C VAL A 39 0.66 14.64 2.85
N ALA A 40 -0.41 15.00 2.13
CA ALA A 40 -1.33 14.03 1.55
C ALA A 40 -0.63 13.11 0.54
N LEU A 41 0.19 13.69 -0.35
CA LEU A 41 0.96 12.95 -1.35
C LEU A 41 2.01 12.04 -0.71
N LEU A 42 2.78 12.53 0.26
CA LEU A 42 3.78 11.72 0.97
C LEU A 42 3.11 10.55 1.70
N THR A 43 2.05 10.83 2.45
CA THR A 43 1.28 9.84 3.19
C THR A 43 0.71 8.78 2.25
N GLY A 44 0.11 9.22 1.14
CA GLY A 44 -0.42 8.33 0.10
C GLY A 44 0.66 7.46 -0.53
N MET A 45 1.82 8.05 -0.85
CA MET A 45 2.95 7.33 -1.43
C MET A 45 3.47 6.23 -0.49
N ILE A 46 3.65 6.53 0.79
CA ILE A 46 4.08 5.54 1.80
C ILE A 46 3.03 4.44 1.94
N GLY A 47 1.74 4.81 2.02
CA GLY A 47 0.64 3.86 2.12
C GLY A 47 0.62 2.87 0.95
N VAL A 48 0.73 3.39 -0.28
CA VAL A 48 0.81 2.59 -1.50
C VAL A 48 2.05 1.70 -1.50
N MET A 49 3.23 2.22 -1.16
CA MET A 49 4.46 1.42 -1.10
C MET A 49 4.31 0.22 -0.16
N LEU A 50 3.74 0.41 1.03
CA LEU A 50 3.56 -0.67 1.99
C LEU A 50 2.63 -1.77 1.45
N VAL A 51 1.46 -1.38 0.93
CA VAL A 51 0.50 -2.36 0.39
C VAL A 51 1.09 -3.06 -0.81
N PHE A 52 1.69 -2.32 -1.74
CA PHE A 52 2.29 -2.87 -2.95
C PHE A 52 3.41 -3.87 -2.64
N THR A 53 4.29 -3.53 -1.70
CA THR A 53 5.40 -4.41 -1.29
C THR A 53 4.87 -5.70 -0.67
N ASP A 54 3.86 -5.65 0.20
CA ASP A 54 3.26 -6.85 0.78
C ASP A 54 2.63 -7.75 -0.29
N LEU A 55 1.92 -7.16 -1.25
CA LEU A 55 1.28 -7.91 -2.34
C LEU A 55 2.31 -8.53 -3.29
N MET A 56 3.34 -7.78 -3.67
CA MET A 56 4.41 -8.26 -4.55
C MET A 56 5.14 -9.46 -3.92
N VAL A 57 5.52 -9.35 -2.65
CA VAL A 57 6.21 -10.42 -1.92
C VAL A 57 5.32 -11.67 -1.80
N ARG A 58 4.02 -11.51 -1.51
CA ARG A 58 3.09 -12.64 -1.46
C ARG A 58 2.90 -13.29 -2.83
N GLY A 59 2.78 -12.49 -3.88
CA GLY A 59 2.68 -12.98 -5.25
C GLY A 59 3.90 -13.79 -5.65
N LEU A 60 5.10 -13.31 -5.32
CA LEU A 60 6.34 -14.03 -5.58
C LEU A 60 6.39 -15.37 -4.83
N TYR A 61 6.07 -15.38 -3.53
CA TYR A 61 6.06 -16.63 -2.77
C TYR A 61 5.02 -17.64 -3.27
N ALA A 62 3.84 -17.18 -3.71
CA ALA A 62 2.83 -18.05 -4.28
C ALA A 62 3.31 -18.68 -5.60
N GLN A 63 3.95 -17.90 -6.47
CA GLN A 63 4.53 -18.40 -7.72
C GLN A 63 5.67 -19.40 -7.47
N VAL A 64 6.56 -19.10 -6.53
CA VAL A 64 7.65 -20.01 -6.14
C VAL A 64 7.11 -21.31 -5.55
N ALA A 65 6.08 -21.25 -4.70
CA ALA A 65 5.45 -22.44 -4.14
C ALA A 65 4.81 -23.31 -5.24
N ALA A 66 4.09 -22.71 -6.18
CA ALA A 66 3.50 -23.41 -7.31
C ALA A 66 4.57 -24.11 -8.19
N ALA A 67 5.67 -23.41 -8.48
CA ALA A 67 6.77 -23.98 -9.26
C ALA A 67 7.45 -25.17 -8.55
N LYS A 68 7.63 -25.09 -7.23
CA LYS A 68 8.18 -26.21 -6.44
C LYS A 68 7.27 -27.43 -6.46
N HIS A 69 5.96 -27.23 -6.27
CA HIS A 69 5.00 -28.33 -6.33
C HIS A 69 4.97 -29.02 -7.70
N ALA A 70 5.06 -28.25 -8.79
CA ALA A 70 5.13 -28.81 -10.14
C ALA A 70 6.40 -29.67 -10.34
N ASN A 71 7.56 -29.21 -9.85
CA ASN A 71 8.80 -30.00 -9.93
C ASN A 71 8.74 -31.28 -9.08
N ASP A 72 8.20 -31.21 -7.86
CA ASP A 72 8.07 -32.38 -6.98
C ASP A 72 7.13 -33.46 -7.59
N GLU A 73 6.14 -33.03 -8.38
CA GLU A 73 5.25 -33.94 -9.13
C GLU A 73 5.95 -34.57 -10.34
N GLU A 74 6.79 -33.82 -11.06
CA GLU A 74 7.63 -34.35 -12.15
C GLU A 74 8.69 -35.35 -11.66
N GLU A 75 9.31 -35.13 -10.50
CA GLU A 75 10.33 -36.04 -9.93
C GLU A 75 9.73 -37.35 -9.37
N ARG A 76 8.43 -37.39 -9.07
CA ARG A 76 7.74 -38.55 -8.49
C ARG A 76 6.99 -39.42 -9.50
N GLY A 77 6.83 -38.98 -10.73
CA GLY A 77 6.19 -39.72 -11.84
C GLY A 77 7.21 -40.51 -12.66
#